data_AF-A0A932KGT6-F1
#
_entry.id   AF-A0A932KGT6-F1
#
_cell.length_a   1.000
_cell.length_b   1.000
_cell.length_c   1.000
_cell.angle_alpha   90.00
_cell.angle_beta   90.00
_cell.angle_gamma   90.00
#
_symmetry.space_group_name_H-M   'P 1'
#
loop_
_entity.id
_entity.type
_entity.pdbx_description
1 polymer ?
#
loop_
_entity_poly.entity_id
_entity_poly.type
_entity_poly.pdbx_seq_one_letter_code
_entity_poly.pdbx_strand_id
1 'polypeptide(L)' 'MTKTVKTYDAGAIGRGQVYVQAVRNLVLDELRDIQARVYLFGSWARGTPKRTSDVDIAVEPLEALPPGALARLRERME' A
#
# COMPACT_ATOMS: atom_id res chain seq x y z
N MET A 1 -11.14 -13.41 9.64
CA MET A 1 -9.78 -12.93 9.98
C MET A 1 -9.81 -11.42 10.14
N THR A 2 -9.65 -10.92 11.36
CA THR A 2 -9.80 -9.48 11.66
C THR A 2 -8.53 -8.74 11.23
N LYS A 3 -8.58 -7.99 10.12
CA LYS A 3 -7.50 -7.07 9.73
C LYS A 3 -7.49 -5.89 10.70
N THR A 4 -6.56 -5.90 11.66
CA THR A 4 -6.33 -4.74 12.53
C THR A 4 -5.54 -3.70 11.75
N VAL A 5 -6.23 -2.67 11.27
CA VAL A 5 -5.61 -1.48 10.67
C VAL A 5 -5.25 -0.55 11.84
N LYS A 6 -3.96 -0.38 12.12
CA LYS A 6 -3.51 0.71 13.02
C LYS A 6 -3.96 2.05 12.42
N THR A 7 -4.89 2.72 13.07
CA THR A 7 -5.29 4.09 12.78
C THR A 7 -4.26 5.03 13.40
N TYR A 8 -3.72 5.94 12.60
CA TYR A 8 -2.84 7.00 13.07
C TYR A 8 -3.67 8.29 13.16
N ASP A 9 -3.53 9.01 14.27
CA ASP A 9 -4.25 10.25 14.56
C ASP A 9 -3.93 11.32 13.51
N ALA A 10 -4.96 11.87 12.84
CA ALA A 10 -4.82 12.71 11.66
C ALA A 10 -4.12 14.06 11.92
N GLY A 11 -4.05 14.48 13.19
CA GLY A 11 -3.46 15.76 13.59
C GLY A 11 -1.92 15.82 13.56
N ALA A 12 -1.22 14.67 13.48
CA ALA A 12 0.25 14.61 13.62
C ALA A 12 0.97 13.86 12.48
N ILE A 13 0.28 13.57 11.37
CA ILE A 13 0.89 12.82 10.27
C ILE A 13 1.64 13.77 9.32
N GLY A 14 2.95 13.62 9.20
CA GLY A 14 3.74 14.37 8.21
C GLY A 14 3.21 14.10 6.79
N ARG A 15 3.28 15.08 5.88
CA ARG A 15 2.73 14.97 4.50
C ARG A 15 3.12 13.66 3.78
N GLY A 16 4.34 13.20 3.98
CA GLY A 16 4.82 11.93 3.44
C GLY A 16 4.07 10.70 3.96
N GLN A 17 3.70 10.73 5.23
CA GLN A 17 2.99 9.65 5.90
C GLN A 17 1.51 9.62 5.48
N VAL A 18 0.90 10.77 5.17
CA VAL A 18 -0.41 10.85 4.51
C VAL A 18 -0.35 10.17 3.13
N TYR A 19 0.70 10.42 2.36
CA TYR A 19 0.88 9.81 1.03
C TYR A 19 0.99 8.29 1.12
N VAL A 20 1.83 7.75 2.02
CA VAL A 20 1.93 6.29 2.21
C VAL A 20 0.61 5.66 2.66
N GLN A 21 -0.18 6.34 3.50
CA GLN A 21 -1.51 5.84 3.88
C GLN A 21 -2.48 5.83 2.70
N ALA A 22 -2.45 6.84 1.83
CA ALA A 22 -3.27 6.86 0.62
C ALA A 22 -2.93 5.68 -0.31
N VAL A 23 -1.63 5.45 -0.57
CA VAL A 23 -1.18 4.31 -1.37
C VAL A 23 -1.61 2.99 -0.74
N ARG A 24 -1.44 2.84 0.58
CA ARG A 24 -1.88 1.65 1.32
C ARG A 24 -3.38 1.39 1.15
N ASN A 25 -4.21 2.42 1.31
CA ASN A 25 -5.66 2.27 1.20
C ASN A 25 -6.06 1.86 -0.23
N LEU A 26 -5.43 2.43 -1.25
CA LEU A 26 -5.68 2.11 -2.64
C LEU A 26 -5.33 0.65 -2.98
N VAL A 27 -4.13 0.21 -2.56
CA VAL A 27 -3.69 -1.19 -2.75
C VAL A 27 -4.62 -2.16 -2.03
N LEU A 28 -5.00 -1.86 -0.79
CA LEU A 28 -5.87 -2.73 -0.01
C LEU A 28 -7.31 -2.77 -0.53
N ASP A 29 -7.81 -1.69 -1.14
CA ASP A 29 -9.13 -1.70 -1.80
C ASP A 29 -9.12 -2.55 -3.07
N GLU A 30 -8.12 -2.38 -3.95
CA GLU A 30 -8.03 -3.18 -5.19
C GLU A 30 -7.85 -4.67 -4.90
N LEU A 31 -7.08 -5.01 -3.88
CA LEU A 31 -6.79 -6.40 -3.50
C LEU A 31 -7.76 -6.96 -2.45
N ARG A 32 -8.87 -6.27 -2.14
CA ARG A 32 -9.76 -6.66 -1.03
C ARG A 32 -10.35 -8.06 -1.18
N ASP A 33 -10.59 -8.47 -2.43
CA ASP A 33 -11.22 -9.74 -2.81
C ASP A 33 -10.18 -10.78 -3.29
N ILE A 34 -8.89 -10.49 -3.14
CA ILE A 34 -7.77 -11.35 -3.55
C ILE A 34 -7.02 -11.81 -2.30
N GLN A 35 -6.78 -13.11 -2.18
CA GLN A 35 -5.90 -13.62 -1.13
C GLN A 35 -4.45 -13.24 -1.43
N ALA A 36 -3.99 -12.13 -0.84
CA ALA A 36 -2.62 -11.65 -0.99
C ALA A 36 -2.08 -11.06 0.32
N ARG A 37 -0.75 -11.12 0.47
CA ARG A 37 -0.01 -10.37 1.47
C ARG A 37 0.62 -9.15 0.82
N VAL A 38 0.55 -8.01 1.52
CA VAL A 38 1.07 -6.72 1.03
C VAL A 38 2.15 -6.27 1.99
N TYR A 39 3.32 -5.94 1.45
CA TYR A 39 4.48 -5.51 2.22
C TYR A 39 4.91 -4.11 1.78
N LEU A 40 5.15 -3.23 2.75
CA LEU A 40 5.89 -2.00 2.53
C LEU A 40 7.38 -2.31 2.70
N PHE A 41 8.19 -1.93 1.72
CA PHE A 41 9.64 -2.05 1.82
C PHE A 41 10.32 -0.73 1.42
N GLY A 42 11.63 -0.77 1.22
CA GLY A 42 12.38 0.43 0.80
C GLY A 42 12.52 1.49 1.89
N SER A 43 12.69 2.74 1.46
CA SER A 43 13.05 3.86 2.35
C SER A 43 11.95 4.21 3.36
N TRP A 44 10.68 4.06 2.99
CA TRP A 44 9.52 4.28 3.84
C TRP A 44 9.41 3.24 4.95
N ALA A 45 9.65 1.96 4.65
CA ALA A 45 9.69 0.91 5.68
C ALA A 45 10.84 1.12 6.67
N ARG A 46 11.97 1.68 6.21
CA ARG A 46 13.15 1.99 7.06
C ARG A 46 13.05 3.31 7.82
N GLY A 47 11.98 4.10 7.63
CA GLY A 47 11.86 5.42 8.26
C GLY A 47 12.88 6.47 7.77
N THR A 48 13.51 6.23 6.62
CA THR A 48 14.49 7.14 5.98
C THR A 48 14.05 7.66 4.60
N PRO A 49 12.77 7.98 4.37
CA PRO A 49 12.34 8.49 3.08
C PRO A 49 12.83 9.93 2.86
N LYS A 50 13.20 10.25 1.63
CA LYS A 50 13.37 11.63 1.16
C LYS A 50 12.03 12.13 0.62
N ARG A 51 11.89 13.45 0.45
CA ARG A 51 10.69 14.07 -0.15
C ARG A 51 10.36 13.51 -1.54
N THR A 52 11.38 13.06 -2.28
CA THR A 52 11.28 12.50 -3.63
C THR A 52 11.37 10.98 -3.64
N SER A 53 11.23 10.32 -2.48
CA SER A 53 11.30 8.86 -2.41
C SER A 53 9.97 8.25 -2.82
N ASP A 54 10.04 7.32 -3.78
CA ASP A 54 8.92 6.48 -4.17
C ASP A 54 8.50 5.55 -3.02
N VAL A 55 7.26 5.07 -3.08
CA VAL A 55 6.69 4.12 -2.12
C VAL A 55 6.77 2.71 -2.70
N ASP A 56 7.67 1.91 -2.16
CA ASP A 56 7.90 0.55 -2.64
C ASP A 56 6.96 -0.46 -1.95
N ILE A 57 6.11 -1.13 -2.74
CA ILE A 57 5.13 -2.11 -2.26
C ILE A 57 5.30 -3.44 -3.00
N ALA A 58 5.32 -4.54 -2.24
CA ALA A 58 5.31 -5.89 -2.78
C ALA A 58 3.96 -6.54 -2.51
N VAL A 59 3.44 -7.25 -3.51
CA VAL A 59 2.22 -8.05 -3.41
C VAL A 59 2.61 -9.51 -3.61
N GLU A 60 2.45 -10.31 -2.56
CA GLU A 60 2.62 -11.76 -2.59
C GLU A 60 1.22 -12.40 -2.70
N PRO A 61 0.83 -12.87 -3.89
CA PRO A 61 -0.45 -13.54 -4.05
C PRO A 61 -0.38 -14.96 -3.45
N LEU A 62 -1.39 -15.31 -2.65
CA LEU A 62 -1.53 -16.64 -2.04
C LEU A 62 -2.35 -17.60 -2.93
N GLU A 63 -2.94 -17.06 -3.98
CA GLU A 63 -3.65 -17.75 -5.06
C GLU A 63 -3.29 -17.11 -6.41
N ALA A 64 -3.70 -17.71 -7.53
CA ALA A 64 -3.44 -17.11 -8.83
C ALA A 64 -4.13 -15.73 -8.94
N LEU A 65 -3.35 -14.70 -9.29
CA LEU A 65 -3.93 -13.37 -9.51
C LEU A 65 -4.90 -13.40 -10.70
N PRO A 66 -6.10 -12.79 -10.56
CA PRO A 66 -6.99 -12.61 -11.69
C PRO A 66 -6.28 -11.84 -12.82
N PRO A 67 -6.51 -12.20 -14.09
CA PRO A 67 -6.01 -11.42 -15.22
C PRO A 67 -6.36 -9.94 -15.06
N GLY A 68 -5.36 -9.07 -15.29
CA GLY A 68 -5.51 -7.63 -15.20
C GLY A 68 -5.53 -7.04 -13.78
N ALA A 69 -5.41 -7.83 -12.70
CA ALA A 69 -5.39 -7.30 -11.33
C ALA A 69 -4.28 -6.25 -11.12
N LEU A 70 -3.06 -6.54 -11.59
CA LEU A 70 -1.94 -5.58 -11.52
C LEU A 70 -2.11 -4.39 -12.48
N ALA A 71 -2.81 -4.57 -13.60
CA ALA A 71 -3.09 -3.50 -14.54
C ALA A 71 -4.06 -2.47 -13.94
N ARG A 72 -5.17 -2.93 -13.35
CA ARG A 72 -6.13 -2.08 -12.64
C ARG A 72 -5.49 -1.36 -11.45
N LEU A 73 -4.64 -2.06 -10.70
CA LEU A 73 -3.89 -1.43 -9.61
C LEU A 73 -3.00 -0.29 -10.11
N ARG A 74 -2.30 -0.49 -11.24
CA ARG A 74 -1.49 0.56 -11.87
C ARG A 74 -2.35 1.73 -12.36
N GLU A 75 -3.45 1.46 -13.07
CA GLU A 75 -4.36 2.50 -13.56
C GLU A 75 -4.93 3.36 -12.44
N ARG A 76 -5.20 2.78 -11.27
CA ARG A 76 -5.66 3.55 -10.11
C ARG A 76 -4.58 4.45 -9.50
N MET A 77 -3.30 4.16 -9.75
CA MET A 77 -2.17 4.93 -9.22
C MET A 77 -1.71 6.07 -10.14
N GLU A 78 -2.19 6.13 -11.38
CA GLU A 78 -2.00 7.23 -12.34
C GLU A 78 -3.02 8.35 -12.09
#